data_AF-A0A2K3MFA8-F1
#
_entry.id   AF-A0A2K3MFA8-F1
#
_cell.length_a   1.000
_cell.length_b   1.000
_cell.length_c   1.000
_cell.angle_alpha   90.00
_cell.angle_beta   90.00
_cell.angle_gamma   90.00
#
_symmetry.space_group_name_H-M   'P 1'
#
loop_
_entity.id
_entity.type
_entity.pdbx_description
1 polymer ?
#
loop_
_entity_poly.entity_id
_entity_poly.type
_entity_poly.pdbx_seq_one_letter_code
_entity_poly.pdbx_strand_id
1 'polypeptide(L)' 'MEKSQNGELNEDASICGYDSLHHLLKENLKPHHFKEVNRLLTGLNCGKGLETITLPESATTLSIEHDFDLQWWSIC' A
#
# COMPACT_ATOMS: atom_id res chain seq x y z
N MET A 1 -34.38 -14.73 0.16
CA MET A 1 -33.53 -14.65 -1.05
C MET A 1 -32.95 -13.25 -1.07
N GLU A 2 -31.64 -13.18 -1.28
CA GLU A 2 -30.69 -12.28 -0.61
C GLU A 2 -30.89 -10.77 -0.79
N LYS A 3 -30.62 -10.04 0.29
CA LYS A 3 -30.34 -8.61 0.25
C LYS A 3 -28.89 -8.42 -0.19
N SER A 4 -28.69 -7.67 -1.27
CA SER A 4 -27.40 -7.14 -1.66
C SER A 4 -26.89 -6.18 -0.58
N GLN A 5 -25.89 -6.60 0.18
CA GLN A 5 -24.97 -5.70 0.87
C GLN A 5 -23.79 -5.51 -0.09
N ASN A 6 -23.53 -4.28 -0.53
CA ASN A 6 -22.25 -3.98 -1.15
C ASN A 6 -21.79 -2.58 -0.74
N GLY A 7 -20.74 -2.53 0.08
CA GLY A 7 -19.89 -1.36 0.27
C GLY A 7 -20.27 -0.39 1.37
N GLU A 8 -20.57 -0.85 2.60
CA GLU A 8 -20.16 -0.01 3.74
C GLU A 8 -18.63 0.01 3.71
N LEU A 9 -18.04 1.15 3.32
CA LEU A 9 -16.62 1.41 3.57
C LEU A 9 -16.40 1.12 5.05
N ASN A 10 -15.65 0.06 5.35
CA ASN A 10 -15.26 -0.27 6.72
C ASN A 10 -14.42 0.90 7.26
N GLU A 11 -15.08 1.90 7.84
CA GLU A 11 -14.43 2.99 8.57
C GLU A 11 -13.51 2.43 9.67
N ASP A 12 -13.83 1.22 10.16
CA ASP A 12 -13.07 0.44 11.13
C ASP A 12 -11.64 0.07 10.67
N ALA A 13 -11.35 0.04 9.37
CA ALA A 13 -10.03 -0.28 8.83
C ALA A 13 -9.18 0.98 8.51
N SER A 14 -9.80 2.16 8.51
CA SER A 14 -9.11 3.40 8.18
C SER A 14 -8.29 3.89 9.37
N ILE A 15 -7.08 4.38 9.09
CA ILE A 15 -6.22 5.01 10.09
C ILE A 15 -6.39 6.51 9.96
N CYS A 16 -7.22 7.12 10.81
CA CYS A 16 -7.48 8.57 10.80
C CYS A 16 -7.97 9.12 9.45
N GLY A 17 -8.77 8.36 8.70
CA GLY A 17 -9.27 8.76 7.38
C GLY A 17 -8.34 8.42 6.21
N TYR A 18 -7.24 7.70 6.46
CA TYR A 18 -6.35 7.17 5.42
C TYR A 18 -6.58 5.67 5.20
N ASP A 19 -6.38 5.22 3.97
CA ASP A 19 -6.56 3.80 3.58
C ASP A 19 -5.44 2.90 4.12
N SER A 20 -4.26 3.48 4.40
CA SER A 20 -3.12 2.74 4.97
C SER A 20 -2.18 3.65 5.72
N LEU A 21 -1.35 3.07 6.59
CA LEU A 21 -0.26 3.78 7.26
C LEU A 21 0.72 4.39 6.25
N HIS A 22 0.98 3.69 5.14
CA HIS A 22 1.84 4.20 4.07
C HIS A 22 1.25 5.48 3.45
N HIS A 23 -0.06 5.48 3.17
CA HIS A 23 -0.77 6.64 2.62
C HIS A 23 -0.74 7.82 3.62
N LEU A 24 -1.03 7.55 4.90
CA LEU A 24 -0.94 8.54 5.97
C LEU A 24 0.45 9.19 6.04
N LEU A 25 1.52 8.40 6.05
CA LEU A 25 2.88 8.91 6.16
C LEU A 25 3.32 9.69 4.93
N LYS A 26 2.91 9.25 3.73
CA LYS A 26 3.27 9.88 2.46
C LYS A 26 2.67 11.28 2.33
N GLU A 27 1.40 11.44 2.71
CA GLU A 27 0.68 12.72 2.59
C GLU A 27 1.07 13.73 3.68
N ASN A 28 1.48 13.25 4.87
CA ASN A 28 1.73 14.13 6.03
C ASN A 28 3.20 14.43 6.30
N LEU A 29 4.14 13.69 5.71
CA LEU A 29 5.57 13.92 5.92
C LEU A 29 6.21 14.65 4.74
N LYS A 30 7.21 15.49 5.03
CA LYS A 30 8.07 16.01 3.96
C LYS A 30 8.74 14.85 3.23
N PRO A 31 8.99 14.94 1.90
CA PRO A 31 9.51 13.82 1.11
C PRO A 31 10.76 13.13 1.69
N HIS A 32 11.69 13.90 2.27
CA HIS A 32 12.89 13.36 2.88
C HIS A 32 12.61 12.59 4.19
N HIS A 33 11.67 13.07 5.02
CA HIS A 33 11.27 12.34 6.23
C HIS A 33 10.52 11.07 5.89
N PHE A 34 9.60 11.13 4.92
CA PHE A 34 8.87 9.96 4.45
C PHE A 34 9.83 8.87 3.98
N LYS A 35 10.85 9.24 3.20
CA LYS A 35 11.89 8.30 2.73
C LYS A 35 12.58 7.58 3.88
N GLU A 36 13.02 8.31 4.91
CA GLU A 36 13.71 7.73 6.07
C GLU A 36 12.78 6.87 6.92
N VAL A 37 11.56 7.34 7.20
CA VAL A 37 10.56 6.58 7.96
C VAL A 37 10.15 5.31 7.22
N ASN A 38 9.89 5.40 5.91
CA ASN A 38 9.56 4.24 5.09
C ASN A 38 10.71 3.22 5.10
N ARG A 39 11.97 3.67 5.02
CA ARG A 39 13.15 2.79 5.12
C ARG A 39 13.26 2.09 6.47
N LEU A 40 12.89 2.76 7.56
CA LEU A 40 12.89 2.17 8.90
C LEU A 40 11.76 1.15 9.07
N LEU A 41 10.54 1.48 8.61
CA LEU A 41 9.35 0.63 8.76
C LEU A 41 9.36 -0.60 7.87
N THR A 42 9.82 -0.48 6.62
CA THR A 42 9.93 -1.62 5.69
C THR A 42 11.20 -2.45 5.92
N GLY A 43 12.11 -1.95 6.75
CA GLY A 43 13.38 -2.61 7.05
C GLY A 43 14.44 -2.37 5.96
N LEU A 44 15.69 -2.26 6.40
CA LEU A 44 16.84 -2.27 5.50
C LEU A 44 17.09 -3.70 5.04
N ASN A 45 16.74 -4.03 3.80
CA ASN A 45 17.27 -5.24 3.17
C ASN A 45 18.75 -5.00 2.82
N CYS A 46 19.65 -5.40 3.73
CA CYS A 46 21.10 -5.31 3.53
C CYS A 46 21.63 -3.89 3.26
N GLY A 47 21.01 -2.85 3.83
CA GLY A 47 21.44 -1.47 3.64
C GLY A 47 20.92 -0.79 2.36
N LYS A 48 20.11 -1.49 1.55
CA LYS A 48 19.62 -1.01 0.26
C LYS A 48 18.17 -0.54 0.35
N GLY A 49 17.85 0.49 -0.44
CA GLY A 49 16.50 1.03 -0.50
C GLY A 49 15.55 0.08 -1.22
N LEU A 50 14.30 0.01 -0.76
CA LEU A 50 13.22 -0.63 -1.50
C LEU A 50 12.88 0.25 -2.72
N GLU A 51 12.94 -0.32 -3.92
CA GLU A 51 12.46 0.33 -5.14
C GLU A 51 11.13 -0.27 -5.57
N THR A 52 10.13 0.58 -5.80
CA THR A 52 8.86 0.16 -6.38
C THR A 52 9.09 -0.20 -7.84
N ILE A 53 8.58 -1.36 -8.26
CA ILE A 53 8.61 -1.73 -9.68
C ILE A 53 7.21 -1.68 -10.27
N THR A 54 7.16 -1.47 -11.59
CA THR A 54 5.92 -1.57 -12.35
C THR A 54 5.47 -3.03 -12.41
N LEU A 55 4.24 -3.30 -11.98
CA LEU A 55 3.63 -4.63 -12.08
C LEU A 55 3.27 -4.96 -13.54
N PRO A 56 3.40 -6.23 -13.97
CA PRO A 56 2.82 -6.69 -15.23
C PRO A 56 1.31 -6.47 -15.24
N GLU A 57 0.76 -6.09 -16.40
CA GLU A 57 -0.68 -5.85 -16.57
C GLU A 57 -1.53 -7.04 -16.11
N SER A 58 -1.09 -8.28 -16.40
CA SER A 58 -1.79 -9.49 -15.97
C SER A 58 -1.92 -9.62 -14.45
N ALA A 59 -0.90 -9.18 -13.69
CA ALA A 59 -0.93 -9.24 -12.22
C ALA A 59 -1.88 -8.18 -11.66
N THR A 60 -1.87 -6.98 -12.23
CA THR A 60 -2.80 -5.90 -11.87
C THR A 60 -4.25 -6.29 -12.17
N THR A 61 -4.52 -6.89 -13.34
CA THR A 61 -5.87 -7.33 -13.73
C THR A 61 -6.42 -8.38 -12.76
N LEU A 62 -5.60 -9.37 -12.36
CA LEU A 62 -6.01 -10.39 -11.39
C LEU A 62 -6.28 -9.81 -10.00
N SER A 63 -5.47 -8.84 -9.57
CA SER A 63 -5.66 -8.13 -8.31
C SER A 63 -7.00 -7.38 -8.28
N ILE A 64 -7.37 -6.73 -9.38
CA ILE A 64 -8.66 -6.05 -9.53
C ILE A 64 -9.81 -7.07 -9.59
N GLU A 65 -9.66 -8.16 -10.34
CA GLU A 65 -10.70 -9.18 -10.51
C GLU A 65 -11.07 -9.87 -9.19
N HIS A 66 -10.08 -10.09 -8.33
CA HIS A 66 -10.24 -10.81 -7.06
C HIS A 66 -10.22 -9.90 -5.82
N ASP A 67 -10.26 -8.58 -6.00
CA ASP A 67 -10.37 -7.57 -4.94
C ASP A 67 -9.32 -7.75 -3.83
N PHE A 68 -8.05 -7.83 -4.22
CA PHE A 68 -6.94 -7.85 -3.26
C PHE A 68 -5.86 -6.84 -3.63
N ASP A 69 -5.27 -6.21 -2.62
CA ASP A 69 -4.18 -5.26 -2.81
C ASP A 69 -2.90 -5.97 -3.27
N LEU A 70 -2.28 -5.44 -4.32
CA LEU A 70 -1.01 -5.93 -4.85
C LEU A 70 0.03 -4.81 -4.89
N GLN A 71 1.19 -5.06 -4.28
CA GLN A 71 2.35 -4.18 -4.33
C GLN A 71 3.61 -5.03 -4.55
N TRP A 72 4.58 -4.49 -5.27
CA TRP A 72 5.85 -5.17 -5.52
C TRP A 72 7.03 -4.23 -5.33
N TRP A 73 8.09 -4.79 -4.76
CA TRP A 73 9.36 -4.11 -4.58
C TRP A 73 10.55 -4.96 -5.01
N SER A 74 11.60 -4.29 -5.48
CA SER A 74 12.90 -4.90 -5.70
C SER A 74 13.87 -4.52 -4.59
N ILE A 75 14.71 -5.48 -4.23
CA ILE A 75 15.89 -5.29 -3.39
C ILE A 75 17.07 -5.64 -4.31
N CYS A 76 17.71 -4.62 -4.87
CA CYS A 76 18.91 -4.81 -5.70
C CYS A 76 20.14 -5.12 -4.85
#